data_AF-A0A9J5ZR25-F1
#
_entry.id   AF-A0A9J5ZR25-F1
#
_cell.length_a   1.000
_cell.length_b   1.000
_cell.length_c   1.000
_cell.angle_alpha   90.00
_cell.angle_beta   90.00
_cell.angle_gamma   90.00
#
_symmetry.space_group_name_H-M   'P 1'
#
loop_
_entity.id
_entity.type
_entity.pdbx_description
1 polymer ?
#
loop_
_entity_poly.entity_id
_entity_poly.type
_entity_poly.pdbx_seq_one_letter_code
_entity_poly.pdbx_strand_id
1 'polypeptide(L)'
;MTGENEPPPKVGERILCRHPFTESKRAYVVPQRVEELLKCFWPGSSDKIREDLPPLKAIRERCIEQLEQMRPDHMRRLNPTPYKVSVSAKLYDFIHFLWLNEAPVGELQ
;
A
#
# COMPACT_ATOMS: atom_id res chain seq x y z
N MET A 1 -0.17 3.15 0.36
CA MET A 1 -1.62 3.00 0.64
C MET A 1 -2.26 4.36 0.54
N THR A 2 -3.40 4.42 -0.13
CA THR A 2 -4.25 5.61 -0.28
C THR A 2 -5.57 5.35 0.44
N GLY A 3 -6.25 6.38 0.92
CA GLY A 3 -7.63 6.26 1.38
C GLY A 3 -8.58 5.92 0.23
N GLU A 4 -9.75 5.38 0.57
CA GLU A 4 -10.78 4.95 -0.40
C GLU A 4 -11.29 6.12 -1.28
N ASN A 5 -11.43 7.31 -0.70
CA ASN A 5 -11.89 8.51 -1.40
C ASN A 5 -10.76 9.29 -2.11
N GLU A 6 -9.54 8.74 -2.13
CA GLU A 6 -8.41 9.39 -2.79
C GLU A 6 -8.26 8.88 -4.23
N PRO A 7 -7.94 9.77 -5.19
CA PRO A 7 -7.63 9.31 -6.54
C PRO A 7 -6.38 8.42 -6.51
N PRO A 8 -6.32 7.38 -7.37
CA PRO A 8 -5.15 6.54 -7.47
C PRO A 8 -3.94 7.36 -7.95
N PRO A 9 -2.72 7.01 -7.51
CA PRO A 9 -1.51 7.65 -8.01
C PRO A 9 -1.35 7.43 -9.51
N LYS A 10 -0.69 8.36 -10.19
CA LYS A 10 -0.45 8.29 -11.64
C LYS A 10 1.03 8.19 -11.96
N VAL A 11 1.34 7.49 -13.05
CA VAL A 11 2.69 7.39 -13.58
C VAL A 11 3.20 8.78 -13.98
N GLY A 12 4.46 9.08 -13.63
CA GLY A 12 5.09 10.37 -13.95
C GLY A 12 4.64 11.54 -13.08
N GLU A 13 3.61 11.38 -12.26
CA GLU A 13 3.17 12.40 -11.31
C GLU A 13 3.87 12.26 -9.96
N ARG A 14 4.32 13.38 -9.41
CA ARG A 14 5.01 13.41 -8.11
C ARG A 14 4.01 13.21 -6.97
N ILE A 15 4.24 12.20 -6.13
CA ILE A 15 3.46 11.91 -4.93
C ILE A 15 4.31 12.04 -3.65
N LEU A 16 3.73 12.58 -2.58
CA LEU A 16 4.33 12.57 -1.25
C LEU A 16 3.97 11.27 -0.53
N CYS A 17 5.00 10.46 -0.25
CA CYS A 17 4.88 9.22 0.53
C CYS A 17 5.39 9.46 1.95
N ARG A 18 4.58 9.13 2.96
CA ARG A 18 4.94 9.26 4.37
C ARG A 18 4.97 7.89 5.04
N HIS A 19 5.88 7.71 5.99
CA HIS A 19 5.82 6.57 6.90
C HIS A 19 4.64 6.76 7.88
N PRO A 20 3.85 5.72 8.18
CA PRO A 20 2.66 5.88 9.02
C PRO A 20 2.93 6.34 10.46
N PHE A 21 4.10 6.05 11.02
CA PHE A 21 4.41 6.30 12.44
C PHE A 21 5.65 7.16 12.70
N THR A 22 6.45 7.43 11.66
CA THR A 22 7.75 8.10 11.84
C THR A 22 7.74 9.33 10.97
N GLU A 23 7.37 10.46 11.55
CA GLU A 23 7.06 11.68 10.80
C GLU A 23 8.21 12.18 9.93
N SER A 24 9.44 11.99 10.42
CA SER A 24 10.67 12.36 9.71
C SER A 24 10.93 11.50 8.46
N LYS A 25 10.36 10.29 8.38
CA LYS A 25 10.50 9.40 7.23
C LYS A 25 9.44 9.73 6.18
N ARG A 26 9.78 10.63 5.26
CA ARG A 26 8.95 11.04 4.13
C ARG A 26 9.80 11.26 2.88
N ALA A 27 9.21 11.01 1.71
CA ALA A 27 9.89 11.18 0.43
C ALA A 27 8.90 11.57 -0.67
N TYR A 28 9.38 12.39 -1.61
CA TYR A 28 8.69 12.55 -2.88
C TYR A 28 9.12 11.42 -3.82
N VAL A 29 8.13 10.77 -4.44
CA VAL A 29 8.33 9.69 -5.40
C VAL A 29 7.66 10.06 -6.70
N VAL A 30 8.33 9.81 -7.82
CA VAL A 30 7.75 9.87 -9.16
C VAL A 30 7.74 8.44 -9.69
N PRO A 31 6.60 7.74 -9.67
CA PRO A 31 6.54 6.34 -10.07
C PRO A 31 6.64 6.21 -11.59
N GLN A 32 7.45 5.26 -12.06
CA GLN A 32 7.50 4.87 -13.47
C GLN A 32 6.37 3.90 -13.86
N ARG A 33 5.85 3.18 -12.87
CA ARG A 33 4.72 2.25 -13.01
C ARG A 33 3.86 2.34 -11.75
N VAL A 34 2.55 2.27 -11.93
CA VAL A 34 1.57 2.17 -10.85
C VAL A 34 0.72 0.94 -11.11
N GLU A 35 0.55 0.09 -10.10
CA GLU A 35 -0.25 -1.13 -10.16
C GLU A 35 -1.25 -1.15 -9.01
N GLU A 36 -2.51 -1.44 -9.32
CA GLU A 36 -3.54 -1.70 -8.33
C GLU A 36 -3.37 -3.12 -7.80
N LEU A 37 -3.20 -3.26 -6.48
CA LEU A 37 -2.91 -4.55 -5.85
C LEU A 37 -4.18 -5.32 -5.46
N LEU A 38 -5.27 -4.62 -5.15
CA LEU A 38 -6.51 -5.21 -4.69
C LEU A 38 -7.52 -5.27 -5.85
N LYS A 39 -7.94 -6.49 -6.21
CA LYS A 39 -9.00 -6.73 -7.20
C LYS A 39 -10.25 -7.24 -6.49
N CYS A 40 -11.42 -6.71 -6.82
CA CYS A 40 -12.69 -7.21 -6.31
C CYS A 40 -13.10 -8.49 -7.06
N PHE A 41 -13.19 -9.62 -6.35
CA PHE A 41 -13.70 -10.88 -6.92
C PHE A 41 -15.19 -11.11 -6.62
N TRP A 42 -15.64 -10.62 -5.46
CA TRP A 42 -17.04 -10.73 -5.05
C TRP A 42 -17.51 -9.41 -4.44
N PRO A 43 -18.44 -8.69 -5.11
CA PRO A 43 -18.95 -7.40 -4.65
C PRO A 43 -20.08 -7.46 -3.59
N GLY A 44 -20.42 -8.65 -3.07
CA GLY A 44 -21.42 -8.82 -2.01
C GLY A 44 -22.89 -8.78 -2.42
N SER A 45 -23.26 -8.16 -3.55
CA SER A 45 -24.65 -8.10 -4.06
C SER A 45 -24.96 -9.18 -5.09
N SER A 46 -26.21 -9.68 -5.13
CA SER A 46 -26.69 -10.64 -6.14
C SER A 46 -26.65 -10.09 -7.57
N ASP A 47 -26.77 -8.76 -7.70
CA ASP A 47 -26.98 -8.09 -8.99
C ASP A 47 -25.67 -7.82 -9.73
N LYS A 48 -24.53 -8.13 -9.10
CA LYS A 48 -23.21 -7.95 -9.69
C LYS A 48 -22.53 -9.29 -9.91
N ILE A 49 -22.03 -9.48 -11.12
CA ILE A 49 -21.36 -10.71 -11.55
C ILE A 49 -20.08 -10.90 -10.72
N ARG A 50 -19.87 -12.13 -10.23
CA ARG A 50 -18.62 -12.52 -9.56
C ARG A 50 -17.54 -12.74 -10.61
N GLU A 51 -16.31 -12.36 -10.29
CA GLU A 51 -15.17 -12.65 -11.14
C GLU A 51 -14.69 -14.08 -10.92
N ASP A 52 -14.30 -14.75 -11.99
CA ASP A 52 -13.76 -16.10 -11.93
C ASP A 52 -12.35 -16.10 -11.34
N LEU A 53 -12.08 -17.10 -10.50
CA LEU A 53 -10.75 -17.31 -9.96
C LEU A 53 -9.81 -17.82 -11.06
N PRO A 54 -8.58 -17.28 -11.14
CA PRO A 54 -7.60 -17.75 -12.12
C PRO A 54 -7.22 -19.22 -11.85
N PRO A 55 -6.88 -19.99 -12.90
CA PRO A 55 -6.45 -21.37 -12.74
C PRO A 55 -5.12 -21.46 -11.99
N LEU A 56 -4.88 -22.57 -11.30
CA LEU A 56 -3.65 -22.79 -10.50
C LEU A 56 -2.36 -22.56 -11.28
N LYS A 57 -2.34 -22.94 -12.56
CA LYS A 57 -1.19 -22.73 -13.45
C LYS A 57 -0.87 -21.24 -13.61
N ALA A 58 -1.88 -20.41 -13.87
CA ALA A 58 -1.71 -18.96 -14.01
C ALA A 58 -1.29 -18.30 -12.69
N ILE A 59 -1.81 -18.77 -11.54
CA ILE A 59 -1.38 -18.29 -10.22
C ILE A 59 0.10 -18.61 -10.00
N ARG A 60 0.53 -19.83 -10.31
CA ARG A 60 1.94 -20.24 -10.17
C ARG A 60 2.86 -19.42 -11.06
N GLU A 61 2.51 -19.24 -12.33
CA GLU A 61 3.28 -18.44 -13.28
C GLU A 61 3.41 -16.99 -12.80
N ARG A 62 2.30 -16.36 -12.38
CA ARG A 62 2.32 -15.02 -11.78
C ARG A 62 3.26 -14.94 -10.58
N CYS A 63 3.23 -15.90 -9.66
CA CYS A 63 4.12 -15.89 -8.50
C CYS A 63 5.60 -15.94 -8.89
N ILE A 64 5.96 -16.78 -9.86
CA ILE A 64 7.34 -16.90 -10.34
C ILE A 64 7.78 -15.60 -11.00
N GLU A 65 6.98 -15.05 -11.90
CA GLU A 65 7.28 -13.78 -12.59
C GLU A 65 7.46 -12.62 -11.61
N GLN A 66 6.61 -12.53 -10.58
CA GLN A 66 6.72 -11.48 -9.56
C GLN A 66 8.01 -11.62 -8.75
N LEU A 67 8.40 -12.85 -8.38
CA LEU A 67 9.65 -13.09 -7.66
C LEU A 67 10.88 -12.77 -8.52
N GLU A 68 10.83 -13.02 -9.83
CA GLU A 68 11.90 -12.66 -10.77
C GLU A 68 12.06 -11.15 -10.96
N GLN A 69 10.96 -10.38 -10.88
CA GLN A 69 10.97 -8.92 -10.98
C GLN A 69 11.37 -8.21 -9.67
N MET A 70 11.35 -8.93 -8.54
CA MET A 70 11.72 -8.35 -7.24
C MET A 70 13.20 -8.00 -7.18
N ARG A 71 13.51 -6.87 -6.53
CA ARG A 71 14.91 -6.48 -6.35
C ARG A 71 15.67 -7.53 -5.51
N PRO A 72 16.90 -7.91 -5.91
CA PRO A 72 17.64 -8.98 -5.23
C PRO A 72 17.88 -8.75 -3.73
N ASP A 73 17.96 -7.48 -3.30
CA ASP A 73 18.23 -7.13 -1.91
C ASP A 73 17.05 -7.44 -0.98
N HIS A 74 15.81 -7.43 -1.49
CA HIS A 74 14.62 -7.91 -0.79
C HIS A 74 14.54 -9.44 -0.72
N MET A 75 15.18 -10.15 -1.66
CA MET A 75 15.15 -11.61 -1.78
C MET A 75 16.26 -12.33 -1.02
N ARG A 76 17.13 -11.59 -0.31
CA ARG A 76 18.24 -12.17 0.46
C ARG A 76 17.73 -13.05 1.60
N ARG A 77 18.37 -14.22 1.78
CA ARG A 77 18.06 -15.14 2.89
C ARG A 77 18.44 -14.57 4.26
N LEU A 78 19.55 -13.82 4.31
CA LEU A 78 20.06 -13.21 5.54
C LEU A 78 19.99 -11.69 5.40
N ASN A 79 19.39 -11.04 6.40
CA ASN A 79 19.24 -9.58 6.48
C ASN A 79 18.67 -8.95 5.20
N PRO A 80 17.50 -9.39 4.69
CA PRO A 80 16.87 -8.75 3.55
C PRO A 80 16.57 -7.28 3.83
N THR A 81 16.64 -6.44 2.80
CA THR A 81 16.24 -5.04 2.93
C THR A 81 14.74 -4.99 3.17
N PRO A 82 14.24 -4.29 4.20
CA PRO A 82 12.81 -4.12 4.39
C PRO A 82 12.15 -3.44 3.20
N TYR A 83 11.01 -3.97 2.74
CA TYR A 83 10.22 -3.30 1.72
C TYR A 83 9.53 -2.07 2.30
N LYS A 84 9.65 -0.93 1.63
CA LYS A 84 9.11 0.34 2.13
C LYS A 84 7.60 0.39 1.90
N VAL A 85 6.83 0.41 2.98
CA VAL A 85 5.40 0.72 2.94
C VAL A 85 5.20 2.17 3.36
N SER A 86 4.41 2.90 2.58
CA SER A 86 4.10 4.30 2.85
C SER A 86 2.62 4.59 2.63
N VAL A 87 2.14 5.62 3.30
CA VAL A 87 0.77 6.14 3.18
C VAL A 87 0.79 7.46 2.40
N SER A 88 -0.35 7.78 1.77
CA SER A 88 -0.58 9.10 1.20
C SER A 88 -0.60 10.17 2.29
N ALA A 89 -0.41 11.42 1.89
CA ALA A 89 -0.47 12.55 2.82
C ALA A 89 -1.83 12.63 3.54
N LYS A 90 -2.93 12.51 2.79
CA LYS A 90 -4.29 12.58 3.36
C LYS A 90 -4.55 11.44 4.36
N LEU A 91 -4.19 10.20 4.01
CA LEU A 91 -4.34 9.06 4.91
C LEU A 91 -3.46 9.20 6.16
N TYR A 92 -2.23 9.72 6.02
CA TYR A 92 -1.37 10.03 7.16
C TYR A 92 -2.06 11.00 8.12
N ASP A 93 -2.57 12.13 7.59
CA ASP A 93 -3.16 13.18 8.40
C ASP A 93 -4.43 12.66 9.11
N PHE A 94 -5.23 11.82 8.43
CA PHE A 94 -6.38 11.15 9.02
C PHE A 94 -6.00 10.21 10.17
N ILE A 95 -4.97 9.38 10.00
CA ILE A 95 -4.50 8.46 11.06
C ILE A 95 -4.01 9.26 12.27
N HIS A 96 -3.24 10.32 12.07
CA HIS A 96 -2.71 11.12 13.18
C HIS A 96 -3.80 11.93 13.89
N PHE A 97 -4.79 12.40 13.15
CA PHE A 97 -5.98 13.02 13.73
C PHE A 97 -6.70 12.06 14.68
N LEU A 98 -6.97 10.83 14.23
CA LEU A 98 -7.59 9.81 15.08
C LEU A 98 -6.73 9.49 16.30
N TRP A 99 -5.41 9.33 16.11
CA TRP A 99 -4.52 9.05 17.23
C TRP A 99 -4.57 10.14 18.29
N LEU A 100 -4.46 11.41 17.90
CA LEU A 100 -4.51 12.52 18.86
C LEU A 100 -5.85 12.61 19.59
N ASN A 101 -6.97 12.31 18.92
CA ASN A 101 -8.29 12.35 19.54
C ASN A 101 -8.50 11.23 20.57
N GLU A 102 -7.96 10.05 20.31
CA GLU A 102 -8.10 8.88 21.19
C GLU A 102 -7.02 8.81 22.28
N ALA A 103 -5.97 9.64 22.16
CA ALA A 103 -4.90 9.69 23.16
C ALA A 103 -5.43 10.28 24.48
N PRO A 104 -5.26 9.57 25.61
CA PRO A 104 -5.71 10.09 26.90
C PRO A 104 -4.95 11.37 27.25
N VAL A 105 -5.68 12.38 27.75
CA VAL A 105 -5.08 13.62 28.23
C VAL A 105 -4.52 13.38 29.63
N GLY A 106 -3.20 13.51 29.77
CA GLY A 106 -2.54 13.48 31.07
C GLY A 106 -2.68 14.83 31.78
N GLU A 107 -3.04 14.82 33.06
CA GLU A 107 -2.94 16.00 33.93
C GLU A 107 -1.52 16.09 34.52
N LEU A 108 -0.93 17.28 34.49
CA LEU A 108 0.36 17.55 35.15
C LEU A 108 0.11 17.86 36.64
N GLN A 109 0.78 17.13 37.54
CA GLN A 109 0.87 17.44 38.98
C GLN A 109 2.04 18.38 39.28
#